data_AF-A0A3S7UU92-F1
#
_entry.id   AF-A0A3S7UU92-F1
#
_cell.length_a   1.000
_cell.length_b   1.000
_cell.length_c   1.000
_cell.angle_alpha   90.00
_cell.angle_beta   90.00
_cell.angle_gamma   90.00
#
_symmetry.space_group_name_H-M   'P 1'
#
loop_
_entity.id
_entity.type
_entity.pdbx_description
1 polymer ?
#
loop_
_entity_poly.entity_id
_entity_poly.type
_entity_poly.pdbx_seq_one_letter_code
_entity_poly.pdbx_strand_id
1 'polypeptide(L)'
;MRRFPALAERVAGVPADSAARGSGPLERASARLHDDRFVLVGDAAGYIDAITGEGISLALVSAAALSTALDAALRGGGAAPLAGYERVFRRAFRRYAVATRAVLFIARRPRLRDGVLSALASAPWVFRHAVGAVLGPR
;
A
#
# COMPACT_ATOMS: atom_id res chain seq x y z
N MET A 1 -21.94 3.59 14.75
CA MET A 1 -22.63 4.84 14.33
C MET A 1 -22.61 5.96 15.36
N ARG A 2 -22.83 5.73 16.67
CA ARG A 2 -22.86 6.81 17.70
C ARG A 2 -21.64 7.75 17.73
N ARG A 3 -20.45 7.30 17.30
CA ARG A 3 -19.22 8.13 17.22
C ARG A 3 -19.08 8.94 15.91
N PHE A 4 -19.93 8.67 14.92
CA PHE A 4 -19.88 9.26 13.57
C PHE A 4 -21.30 9.61 13.08
N PRO A 5 -21.98 10.60 13.69
CA PRO A 5 -23.38 10.90 13.40
C PRO A 5 -23.61 11.29 11.94
N ALA A 6 -22.73 12.11 11.35
CA ALA A 6 -22.82 12.49 9.95
C ALA A 6 -22.70 11.30 8.98
N LEU A 7 -21.93 10.26 9.33
CA LEU A 7 -21.86 9.03 8.53
C LEU A 7 -23.14 8.21 8.68
N ALA A 8 -23.71 8.17 9.89
CA ALA A 8 -24.95 7.44 10.17
C ALA A 8 -26.12 7.98 9.35
N GLU A 9 -26.25 9.31 9.25
CA GLU A 9 -27.26 9.95 8.43
C GLU A 9 -27.10 9.60 6.94
N ARG A 10 -25.87 9.63 6.42
CA ARG A 10 -25.59 9.36 5.00
C ARG A 10 -25.89 7.93 4.56
N VAL A 11 -25.83 6.96 5.47
CA VAL A 11 -26.10 5.55 5.16
C VAL A 11 -27.42 5.04 5.75
N ALA A 12 -28.22 5.93 6.34
CA ALA A 12 -29.50 5.57 6.94
C ALA A 12 -30.46 5.01 5.87
N GLY A 13 -31.10 3.87 6.17
CA GLY A 13 -32.04 3.21 5.27
C GLY A 13 -31.41 2.52 4.05
N VAL A 14 -30.08 2.58 3.88
CA VAL A 14 -29.38 1.86 2.81
C VAL A 14 -29.19 0.40 3.23
N PRO A 15 -29.76 -0.58 2.49
CA PRO A 15 -29.54 -1.99 2.79
C PRO A 15 -28.07 -2.35 2.55
N ALA A 16 -27.54 -3.26 3.36
CA ALA A 16 -26.19 -3.77 3.14
C ALA A 16 -26.15 -4.61 1.85
N ASP A 17 -25.25 -4.26 0.94
CA ASP A 17 -25.03 -5.00 -0.32
C ASP A 17 -24.32 -6.34 -0.08
N SER A 18 -23.56 -6.46 1.01
CA SER A 18 -22.86 -7.70 1.36
C SER A 18 -22.65 -7.85 2.86
N ALA A 19 -22.34 -9.08 3.29
CA ALA A 19 -21.97 -9.37 4.67
C ALA A 19 -20.60 -8.76 5.01
N ALA A 20 -20.49 -8.17 6.21
CA ALA A 20 -19.24 -7.64 6.70
C ALA A 20 -18.17 -8.74 6.77
N ARG A 21 -16.98 -8.45 6.21
CA ARG A 21 -15.80 -9.33 6.24
C ARG A 21 -14.63 -8.59 6.85
N GLY A 22 -13.79 -9.31 7.57
CA GLY A 22 -12.57 -8.78 8.17
C GLY A 22 -11.51 -9.86 8.26
N SER A 23 -10.26 -9.45 8.12
CA SER A 23 -9.08 -10.27 8.31
C SER A 23 -8.02 -9.49 9.08
N GLY A 24 -7.14 -10.21 9.78
CA GLY A 24 -6.03 -9.61 10.52
C GLY A 24 -5.16 -10.67 11.21
N PRO A 25 -3.91 -10.34 11.57
CA PRO A 25 -3.18 -9.10 11.26
C PRO A 25 -2.80 -9.01 9.78
N LEU A 26 -2.99 -7.82 9.19
CA LEU A 26 -2.77 -7.61 7.75
C LEU A 26 -1.32 -7.33 7.38
N GLU A 27 -0.55 -6.70 8.27
CA GLU A 27 0.86 -6.37 7.99
C GLU A 27 1.70 -7.65 7.83
N ARG A 28 2.21 -7.86 6.63
CA ARG A 28 3.04 -9.00 6.23
C ARG A 28 4.23 -8.51 5.41
N ALA A 29 5.40 -9.08 5.69
CA ALA A 29 6.60 -8.83 4.89
C ALA A 29 7.32 -10.17 4.65
N SER A 30 7.61 -10.45 3.39
CA SER A 30 8.31 -11.67 3.00
C SER A 30 9.82 -11.44 2.97
N ALA A 31 10.57 -12.25 3.71
CA ALA A 31 12.02 -12.14 3.77
C ALA A 31 12.69 -12.54 2.44
N ARG A 32 12.08 -13.50 1.73
CA ARG A 32 12.47 -13.99 0.40
C ARG A 32 11.27 -13.85 -0.53
N LEU A 33 11.47 -13.25 -1.71
CA LEU A 33 10.42 -13.04 -2.70
C LEU A 33 10.37 -14.11 -3.78
N HIS A 34 11.45 -14.84 -4.00
CA HIS A 34 11.50 -15.88 -5.02
C HIS A 34 12.55 -16.94 -4.68
N ASP A 35 12.46 -18.05 -5.39
CA ASP A 35 13.43 -19.14 -5.42
C ASP A 35 13.34 -19.81 -6.80
N ASP A 36 13.98 -20.96 -7.00
CA ASP A 36 14.03 -21.68 -8.28
C ASP A 36 12.67 -21.98 -8.89
N ARG A 37 11.64 -22.19 -8.06
CA ARG A 37 10.31 -22.67 -8.50
C ARG A 37 9.15 -21.79 -8.09
N PHE A 38 9.40 -20.66 -7.43
CA PHE A 38 8.32 -19.77 -7.02
C PHE A 38 8.74 -18.31 -7.03
N VAL A 39 7.74 -17.45 -7.16
CA VAL A 39 7.83 -16.02 -6.94
C VAL A 39 6.57 -15.57 -6.21
N LEU A 40 6.73 -14.73 -5.20
CA LEU A 40 5.64 -14.11 -4.44
C LEU A 40 5.24 -12.82 -5.13
N VAL A 41 3.95 -12.52 -5.18
CA VAL A 41 3.40 -11.31 -5.81
C VAL A 41 2.29 -10.71 -4.95
N GLY A 42 1.99 -9.43 -5.20
CA GLY A 42 0.92 -8.72 -4.48
C GLY A 42 1.09 -8.81 -2.96
N ASP A 43 0.00 -9.03 -2.25
CA ASP A 43 -0.01 -9.10 -0.78
C ASP A 43 0.82 -10.27 -0.22
N ALA A 44 1.09 -11.32 -1.01
CA ALA A 44 1.99 -12.40 -0.62
C ALA A 44 3.47 -11.96 -0.60
N ALA A 45 3.84 -10.98 -1.43
CA ALA A 45 5.17 -10.37 -1.42
C ALA A 45 5.33 -9.38 -0.26
N GLY A 46 4.25 -8.67 0.11
CA GLY A 46 4.17 -7.85 1.31
C GLY A 46 3.03 -6.85 1.29
N TYR A 47 2.50 -6.55 2.48
CA TYR A 47 1.39 -5.62 2.72
C TYR A 47 1.56 -4.95 4.09
N ILE A 48 1.08 -3.71 4.26
CA ILE A 48 1.00 -3.05 5.58
C ILE A 48 -0.44 -2.66 5.91
N ASP A 49 -0.99 -1.70 5.17
CA ASP A 49 -2.33 -1.14 5.36
C ASP A 49 -2.81 -0.46 4.07
N ALA A 50 -4.13 -0.30 3.91
CA ALA A 50 -4.76 0.34 2.75
C ALA A 50 -4.86 1.87 2.88
N ILE A 51 -4.45 2.48 3.99
CA ILE A 51 -4.65 3.90 4.30
C ILE A 51 -4.07 4.88 3.26
N THR A 52 -3.04 4.50 2.51
CA THR A 52 -2.46 5.33 1.43
C THR A 52 -3.03 5.02 0.05
N GLY A 53 -3.81 3.94 -0.10
CA GLY A 53 -4.37 3.51 -1.38
C GLY A 53 -3.35 3.01 -2.41
N GLU A 54 -2.09 2.79 -2.02
CA GLU A 54 -1.00 2.48 -2.96
C GLU A 54 -0.93 1.01 -3.41
N GLY A 55 -1.74 0.11 -2.85
CA GLY A 55 -1.65 -1.34 -3.08
C GLY A 55 -1.71 -1.74 -4.55
N ILE A 56 -2.70 -1.24 -5.30
CA ILE A 56 -2.84 -1.51 -6.74
C ILE A 56 -1.66 -0.97 -7.53
N SER A 57 -1.24 0.25 -7.18
CA SER A 57 -0.08 0.93 -7.76
C SER A 57 1.22 0.12 -7.61
N LEU A 58 1.48 -0.41 -6.41
CA LEU A 58 2.60 -1.31 -6.13
C LEU A 58 2.47 -2.63 -6.90
N ALA A 59 1.27 -3.21 -6.95
CA ALA A 59 1.02 -4.45 -7.69
C ALA A 59 1.31 -4.29 -9.18
N LEU A 60 0.89 -3.20 -9.81
CA LEU A 60 1.12 -2.93 -11.23
C LEU A 60 2.60 -2.70 -11.55
N VAL A 61 3.30 -1.86 -10.77
CA VAL A 61 4.74 -1.61 -10.95
C VAL A 61 5.54 -2.90 -10.80
N SER A 62 5.20 -3.72 -9.80
CA SER A 62 5.89 -4.97 -9.55
C SER A 62 5.55 -6.05 -10.60
N ALA A 63 4.32 -6.11 -11.10
CA ALA A 63 3.93 -7.01 -12.18
C ALA A 63 4.66 -6.71 -13.49
N ALA A 64 4.85 -5.43 -13.82
CA ALA A 64 5.63 -5.02 -15.00
C ALA A 64 7.11 -5.44 -14.89
N ALA A 65 7.72 -5.31 -13.72
CA ALA A 65 9.08 -5.80 -13.49
C ALA A 65 9.16 -7.34 -13.51
N LEU A 66 8.12 -8.01 -12.99
CA LEU A 66 8.07 -9.46 -12.98
C LEU A 66 7.93 -10.04 -14.37
N SER A 67 7.14 -9.44 -15.26
CA SER A 67 6.93 -10.00 -16.60
C SER A 67 8.24 -10.16 -17.37
N THR A 68 9.10 -9.14 -17.35
CA THR A 68 10.43 -9.19 -17.98
C THR A 68 11.34 -10.21 -17.29
N ALA A 69 11.36 -10.24 -15.96
CA ALA A 69 12.21 -11.18 -15.21
C ALA A 69 11.76 -12.64 -15.40
N LEU A 70 10.45 -12.88 -15.46
CA LEU A 70 9.87 -14.20 -15.59
C LEU A 70 10.06 -14.78 -16.99
N ASP A 71 9.91 -13.99 -18.06
CA ASP A 71 10.21 -14.44 -19.43
C ASP A 71 11.67 -14.90 -19.55
N ALA A 72 12.62 -14.13 -19.00
CA ALA A 72 14.02 -14.50 -18.98
C ALA A 72 14.29 -15.77 -18.13
N ALA A 73 13.64 -15.90 -16.97
CA ALA A 73 13.76 -17.08 -16.12
C ALA A 73 13.28 -18.36 -16.83
N LEU A 74 12.14 -18.28 -17.53
CA LEU A 74 11.54 -19.41 -18.25
C LEU A 74 12.34 -19.85 -19.48
N ARG A 75 13.07 -18.94 -20.13
CA ARG A 75 13.94 -19.25 -21.29
C ARG A 75 15.28 -19.90 -20.92
N GLY A 76 15.40 -20.43 -19.71
CA GLY A 76 16.61 -21.10 -19.22
C GLY A 76 17.48 -20.25 -18.30
N GLY A 77 17.03 -19.06 -17.90
CA GLY A 77 17.75 -18.21 -16.95
C GLY A 77 17.70 -18.68 -15.49
N GLY A 78 16.87 -19.67 -15.16
CA GLY A 78 16.65 -20.11 -13.77
C GLY A 78 16.13 -18.97 -12.89
N ALA A 79 16.42 -18.97 -11.59
CA ALA A 79 15.98 -17.90 -10.68
C ALA A 79 16.75 -16.58 -10.81
N ALA A 80 17.91 -16.55 -11.49
CA ALA A 80 18.79 -15.38 -11.49
C ALA A 80 18.12 -14.09 -12.03
N PRO A 81 17.31 -14.11 -13.10
CA PRO A 81 16.60 -12.92 -13.59
C PRO A 81 15.58 -12.33 -12.59
N LEU A 82 15.03 -13.14 -11.68
CA LEU A 82 14.04 -12.71 -10.69
C LEU A 82 14.60 -11.71 -9.66
N ALA A 83 15.92 -11.61 -9.53
CA ALA A 83 16.58 -10.58 -8.73
C ALA A 83 16.26 -9.15 -9.23
N GLY A 84 15.97 -8.99 -10.53
CA GLY A 84 15.50 -7.73 -11.10
C GLY A 84 14.12 -7.33 -10.56
N TYR A 85 13.19 -8.28 -10.54
CA TYR A 85 11.87 -8.12 -9.93
C TYR A 85 11.97 -7.76 -8.45
N GLU A 86 12.76 -8.51 -7.67
CA GLU A 86 12.91 -8.29 -6.23
C GLU A 86 13.44 -6.87 -5.94
N ARG A 87 14.39 -6.37 -6.73
CA ARG A 87 14.92 -5.01 -6.57
C ARG A 87 13.86 -3.94 -6.77
N VAL A 88 13.06 -4.07 -7.82
CA VAL A 88 11.96 -3.12 -8.11
C VAL A 88 10.90 -3.18 -7.02
N PHE A 89 10.46 -4.39 -6.64
CA PHE A 89 9.49 -4.58 -5.57
C PHE A 89 9.99 -3.98 -4.25
N ARG A 90 11.20 -4.33 -3.79
CA ARG A 90 11.74 -3.81 -2.52
C ARG A 90 11.93 -2.30 -2.52
N ARG A 91 12.21 -1.67 -3.67
CA ARG A 91 12.29 -0.20 -3.77
C ARG A 91 10.90 0.42 -3.61
N ALA A 92 9.91 -0.07 -4.37
CA ALA A 92 8.54 0.42 -4.32
C ALA A 92 7.88 0.16 -2.95
N PHE A 93 8.05 -1.06 -2.42
CA PHE A 93 7.52 -1.47 -1.11
C PHE A 93 8.10 -0.64 0.03
N ARG A 94 9.41 -0.30 0.01
CA ARG A 94 10.01 0.55 1.05
C ARG A 94 9.37 1.93 1.11
N ARG A 95 9.10 2.55 -0.05
CA ARG A 95 8.44 3.86 -0.11
C ARG A 95 7.00 3.79 0.42
N TYR A 96 6.24 2.80 -0.07
CA TYR A 96 4.91 2.48 0.43
C TYR A 96 4.90 2.25 1.95
N ALA A 97 5.87 1.49 2.46
CA ALA A 97 5.95 1.14 3.87
C ALA A 97 6.24 2.36 4.76
N VAL A 98 7.15 3.24 4.34
CA VAL A 98 7.46 4.48 5.05
C VAL A 98 6.24 5.41 5.08
N ALA A 99 5.59 5.63 3.94
CA ALA A 99 4.41 6.47 3.85
C ALA A 99 3.26 5.93 4.73
N THR A 100 2.95 4.64 4.59
CA THR A 100 1.88 3.98 5.34
C THR A 100 2.12 4.04 6.84
N ARG A 101 3.33 3.70 7.30
CA ARG A 101 3.68 3.76 8.73
C ARG A 101 3.63 5.18 9.27
N ALA A 102 4.05 6.19 8.50
CA ALA A 102 3.97 7.59 8.91
C ALA A 102 2.51 8.04 9.10
N VAL A 103 1.62 7.71 8.16
CA VAL A 103 0.19 8.04 8.27
C VAL A 103 -0.45 7.33 9.45
N LEU A 104 -0.19 6.03 9.63
CA LEU A 104 -0.70 5.26 10.77
C LEU A 104 -0.20 5.82 12.10
N PHE A 105 1.07 6.23 12.18
CA PHE A 105 1.65 6.83 13.37
C PHE A 105 0.96 8.16 13.74
N ILE A 106 0.72 9.03 12.75
CA ILE A 106 -0.01 10.28 12.95
C ILE A 106 -1.45 9.99 13.39
N ALA A 107 -2.14 9.08 12.70
CA ALA A 107 -3.53 8.73 12.97
C ALA A 107 -3.75 8.17 14.38
N ARG A 108 -2.77 7.43 14.93
CA ARG A 108 -2.81 6.88 16.30
C ARG A 108 -2.59 7.93 17.39
N ARG A 109 -2.22 9.18 17.06
CA ARG A 109 -1.90 10.25 18.02
C ARG A 109 -2.83 11.46 17.81
N PRO A 110 -3.92 11.59 18.59
CA PRO A 110 -4.95 12.62 18.36
C PRO A 110 -4.40 14.04 18.24
N ARG A 111 -3.50 14.46 19.14
CA ARG A 111 -2.88 15.80 19.10
C ARG A 111 -2.06 16.06 17.83
N LEU A 112 -1.32 15.05 17.35
CA LEU A 112 -0.55 15.18 16.10
C LEU A 112 -1.48 15.19 14.90
N ARG A 113 -2.47 14.30 14.87
CA ARG A 113 -3.47 14.24 13.80
C ARG A 113 -4.17 15.59 13.65
N ASP A 114 -4.66 16.16 14.74
CA ASP A 114 -5.42 17.41 14.69
C ASP A 114 -4.53 18.59 14.25
N GLY A 115 -3.28 18.64 14.71
CA GLY A 115 -2.29 19.62 14.25
C GLY A 115 -1.95 19.48 12.76
N VAL A 116 -1.72 18.25 12.28
CA VAL A 116 -1.44 17.96 10.87
C VAL A 116 -2.65 18.32 10.00
N LEU A 117 -3.86 17.92 10.37
CA LEU A 117 -5.08 18.26 9.63
C LEU A 117 -5.31 19.77 9.57
N SER A 118 -5.09 20.49 10.67
CA SER A 118 -5.19 21.95 10.71
C SER A 118 -4.16 22.63 9.80
N ALA A 119 -2.90 22.16 9.82
CA ALA A 119 -1.85 22.66 8.93
C ALA A 119 -2.16 22.37 7.45
N LEU A 120 -2.64 21.16 7.14
CA LEU A 120 -3.03 20.78 5.78
C LEU A 120 -4.23 21.58 5.27
N ALA A 121 -5.18 21.93 6.14
CA ALA A 121 -6.35 22.75 5.79
C ALA A 121 -5.98 24.22 5.56
N SER A 122 -5.03 24.76 6.33
CA SER A 122 -4.60 26.16 6.23
C SER A 122 -3.53 26.41 5.17
N ALA A 123 -2.81 25.38 4.73
CA ALA A 123 -1.73 25.49 3.76
C ALA A 123 -1.86 24.48 2.59
N PRO A 124 -2.62 24.82 1.52
CA PRO A 124 -2.84 23.92 0.38
C PRO A 124 -1.56 23.44 -0.31
N TRP A 125 -0.47 24.20 -0.23
CA TRP A 125 0.83 23.79 -0.78
C TRP A 125 1.45 22.62 -0.01
N VAL A 126 1.28 22.57 1.33
CA VAL A 126 1.73 21.44 2.18
C VAL A 126 0.94 20.20 1.82
N PHE A 127 -0.38 20.33 1.68
CA PHE A 127 -1.23 19.23 1.25
C PHE A 127 -0.81 18.68 -0.12
N ARG A 128 -0.58 19.55 -1.10
CA ARG A 128 -0.07 19.12 -2.41
C ARG A 128 1.27 18.40 -2.32
N HIS A 129 2.20 18.89 -1.51
CA HIS A 129 3.50 18.23 -1.30
C HIS A 129 3.36 16.88 -0.61
N ALA A 130 2.52 16.78 0.42
CA ALA A 130 2.26 15.53 1.12
C ALA A 130 1.65 14.47 0.19
N VAL A 131 0.64 14.86 -0.59
CA VAL A 131 0.02 13.99 -1.60
C VAL A 131 1.03 13.62 -2.68
N GLY A 132 1.85 14.56 -3.18
CA GLY A 132 2.89 14.28 -4.17
C GLY A 132 4.01 13.37 -3.64
N ALA A 133 4.34 13.43 -2.36
CA ALA A 133 5.31 12.53 -1.76
C ALA A 133 4.82 11.07 -1.75
N VAL A 134 3.52 10.87 -1.50
CA VAL A 134 2.85 9.55 -1.43
C VAL A 134 2.47 9.02 -2.81
N LEU A 135 1.86 9.86 -3.66
CA LEU A 135 1.30 9.47 -4.96
C LEU A 135 2.18 9.85 -6.16
N GLY A 136 3.31 10.51 -5.93
CA GLY A 136 4.18 10.99 -7.01
C GLY A 136 4.70 9.85 -7.89
N PRO A 137 5.03 10.17 -9.17
CA PRO A 137 5.44 9.17 -10.16
C PRO A 137 6.59 8.28 -9.63
N ARG A 138 6.51 7.00 -9.98
CA ARG A 138 7.41 5.93 -9.54
C ARG A 138 8.43 5.59 -10.61
#